data_AF-A0A520PJS3-F1
#
_entry.id   AF-A0A520PJS3-F1
#
_cell.length_a   1.000
_cell.length_b   1.000
_cell.length_c   1.000
_cell.angle_alpha   90.00
_cell.angle_beta   90.00
_cell.angle_gamma   90.00
#
_symmetry.space_group_name_H-M   'P 1'
#
loop_
_entity.id
_entity.type
_entity.pdbx_description
1 polymer ?
#
loop_
_entity_poly.entity_id
_entity_poly.type
_entity_poly.pdbx_seq_one_letter_code
_entity_poly.pdbx_strand_id
1 'polypeptide(L)' 'MLAKIAASIPRAGAHLFEPKWDGFRTLVFRDGDQLHLQSRDQKPMLRYFPELSAPMLAQLPDACVLDGELILALDG' A
#
# COMPACT_ATOMS: atom_id res chain seq x y z
N MET A 1 8.06 8.87 0.12
CA MET A 1 7.47 9.89 1.01
C MET A 1 7.48 9.34 2.44
N LEU A 2 7.71 10.14 3.49
CA LEU A 2 7.64 9.67 4.89
C LEU A 2 6.89 10.70 5.74
N ALA A 3 6.14 10.23 6.74
CA ALA A 3 5.40 11.08 7.66
C ALA A 3 6.28 11.54 8.84
N LYS A 4 5.95 12.71 9.40
CA LYS A 4 6.55 13.21 10.64
C LYS A 4 5.63 12.88 11.82
N ILE A 5 6.22 12.46 12.93
CA ILE A 5 5.47 12.24 14.19
C ILE A 5 4.90 13.58 14.67
N ALA A 6 3.62 13.59 15.00
CA ALA A 6 2.92 14.70 15.64
C ALA A 6 2.45 14.29 17.03
N ALA A 7 2.59 15.19 18.01
CA ALA A 7 2.18 14.93 19.39
C ALA A 7 0.65 14.93 19.58
N SER A 8 -0.09 15.53 18.65
CA SER A 8 -1.54 15.61 18.67
C SER A 8 -2.09 15.76 17.25
N ILE A 9 -3.39 15.49 17.08
CA ILE A 9 -4.09 15.68 15.80
C ILE A 9 -4.13 17.18 15.47
N PRO A 10 -3.61 17.61 14.30
CA PRO A 10 -3.66 19.01 13.88
C PRO A 10 -5.10 19.53 13.76
N ARG A 11 -5.37 20.71 14.32
CA ARG A 11 -6.71 21.34 14.31
C ARG A 11 -6.84 22.51 13.33
N ALA A 12 -5.72 23.03 12.84
CA ALA A 12 -5.67 24.17 11.93
C ALA A 12 -5.10 23.72 10.58
N GLY A 13 -5.55 24.36 9.50
CA GLY A 13 -5.19 23.99 8.13
C GLY A 13 -6.19 23.01 7.50
N ALA A 14 -6.02 22.79 6.19
CA ALA A 14 -6.81 21.82 5.44
C ALA A 14 -6.04 20.48 5.40
N HIS A 15 -6.56 19.48 6.12
CA HIS A 15 -5.96 18.16 6.21
C HIS A 15 -6.97 17.09 5.79
N LEU A 16 -6.48 16.06 5.09
CA LEU A 16 -7.16 14.78 4.94
C LEU A 16 -6.59 13.82 6.00
N PHE A 17 -7.47 13.02 6.59
CA PHE A 17 -7.09 12.06 7.64
C PHE A 17 -7.37 10.65 7.14
N GLU A 18 -6.34 9.81 7.18
CA GLU A 18 -6.41 8.39 6.84
C GLU A 18 -6.06 7.54 8.07
N PRO A 19 -6.66 6.36 8.24
CA PRO A 19 -6.25 5.42 9.27
C PRO A 19 -4.78 5.03 9.12
N LYS A 20 -4.04 5.01 10.23
CA LYS A 20 -2.70 4.43 10.24
C LYS A 20 -2.80 2.93 10.50
N TRP A 21 -2.75 2.15 9.43
CA TRP A 21 -2.71 0.70 9.51
C TRP A 21 -1.38 0.18 10.08
N ASP A 22 -1.44 -1.02 10.66
CA ASP A 22 -0.27 -1.80 11.06
C ASP A 22 -0.12 -2.98 10.10
N GLY A 23 0.87 -2.88 9.22
CA GLY A 23 1.07 -3.80 8.12
C GLY A 23 2.39 -3.55 7.41
N PHE A 24 2.45 -3.95 6.14
CA PHE A 24 3.60 -3.67 5.29
C PHE A 24 3.28 -2.56 4.31
N ARG A 25 3.98 -1.43 4.42
CA ARG A 25 3.96 -0.44 3.34
C ARG A 25 4.52 -1.06 2.06
N THR A 26 3.71 -1.00 1.01
CA THR A 26 4.00 -1.61 -0.27
C THR A 26 3.71 -0.65 -1.41
N LEU A 27 4.69 -0.45 -2.28
CA LEU A 27 4.47 0.13 -3.60
C LEU A 27 4.06 -0.97 -4.57
N VAL A 28 2.96 -0.77 -5.29
CA VAL A 28 2.47 -1.67 -6.33
C VAL A 28 2.73 -1.01 -7.67
N PHE A 29 3.53 -1.65 -8.51
CA PHE A 29 3.75 -1.26 -9.90
C PHE A 29 3.00 -2.24 -10.79
N ARG A 30 2.14 -1.72 -11.65
CA ARG A 30 1.42 -2.51 -12.66
C ARG A 30 1.69 -1.98 -14.05
N ASP A 31 2.04 -2.89 -14.95
CA ASP A 31 2.18 -2.66 -16.39
C ASP A 31 1.59 -3.87 -17.14
N GLY A 32 0.36 -3.72 -17.66
CA GLY A 32 -0.44 -4.80 -18.22
C GLY A 32 -0.69 -5.90 -17.18
N ASP A 33 -0.22 -7.10 -17.50
CA ASP A 33 -0.28 -8.30 -16.66
C ASP A 33 0.95 -8.47 -15.76
N GLN A 34 1.91 -7.52 -15.81
CA GLN A 34 3.08 -7.54 -14.94
C GLN A 34 2.79 -6.78 -13.64
N LEU A 35 3.00 -7.46 -12.52
CA LEU A 35 2.93 -6.87 -11.18
C LEU A 35 4.28 -6.96 -10.47
N HIS A 36 4.70 -5.84 -9.90
CA HIS A 36 5.83 -5.78 -8.98
C HIS A 36 5.40 -5.11 -7.67
N LEU A 37 5.52 -5.86 -6.57
CA LEU A 37 5.28 -5.33 -5.22
C LEU A 37 6.63 -5.09 -4.55
N GLN A 38 6.81 -3.89 -4.02
CA GLN A 38 8.06 -3.44 -3.42
C GLN A 38 7.83 -2.97 -1.98
N SER A 39 8.62 -3.46 -1.03
CA SER A 39 8.57 -3.01 0.37
C SER A 39 9.17 -1.63 0.55
N ARG A 40 9.00 -1.05 1.75
CA ARG A 40 9.68 0.18 2.18
C ARG A 40 11.20 0.15 1.91
N ASP A 41 11.84 -0.99 2.12
CA ASP A 41 13.29 -1.19 1.95
C ASP A 41 13.66 -1.72 0.55
N GLN A 42 12.77 -1.49 -0.42
CA GLN A 42 12.95 -1.83 -1.84
C GLN A 42 13.09 -3.34 -2.12
N LYS A 43 12.54 -4.20 -1.24
CA LYS A 43 12.58 -5.65 -1.43
C LYS A 43 11.36 -6.15 -2.21
N PRO A 44 11.53 -7.11 -3.14
CA PRO A 44 10.41 -7.71 -3.85
C PRO A 44 9.54 -8.50 -2.89
N MET A 45 8.23 -8.24 -2.89
CA MET A 45 7.27 -8.82 -1.94
C MET A 45 6.37 -9.89 -2.54
N LEU A 46 6.15 -9.88 -3.86
CA LEU A 46 5.14 -10.74 -4.51
C LEU A 46 5.34 -12.24 -4.24
N ARG A 47 6.60 -12.68 -4.08
CA ARG A 47 6.94 -14.08 -3.73
C ARG A 47 6.39 -14.53 -2.36
N TYR A 48 6.14 -13.59 -1.46
CA TYR A 48 5.62 -13.85 -0.11
C TYR A 48 4.10 -13.74 -0.04
N PHE A 49 3.48 -13.06 -1.01
CA PHE A 49 2.04 -12.83 -1.09
C PHE A 49 1.51 -13.14 -2.51
N PRO A 50 1.77 -14.35 -3.05
CA PRO A 50 1.39 -14.69 -4.42
C PRO A 50 -0.13 -14.61 -4.67
N GLU A 51 -0.94 -14.82 -3.63
CA GLU A 51 -2.40 -14.72 -3.65
C GLU A 51 -2.91 -13.33 -4.03
N LEU A 52 -2.09 -12.29 -3.90
CA LEU A 52 -2.47 -10.92 -4.24
C LEU A 52 -2.43 -10.62 -5.75
N SER A 53 -1.73 -11.45 -6.55
CA SER A 53 -1.53 -11.17 -7.99
C SER A 53 -2.86 -11.09 -8.76
N ALA A 54 -3.67 -12.15 -8.69
CA ALA A 54 -4.94 -12.22 -9.41
C ALA A 54 -5.94 -11.11 -9.01
N PRO A 55 -6.22 -10.86 -7.71
CA PRO A 55 -7.16 -9.80 -7.32
C PRO A 55 -6.64 -8.40 -7.67
N MET A 56 -5.32 -8.16 -7.63
CA MET A 56 -4.75 -6.87 -8.03
C MET A 56 -4.88 -6.65 -9.55
N LEU A 57 -4.58 -7.66 -10.37
CA LEU A 57 -4.79 -7.56 -11.83
C LEU A 57 -6.26 -7.33 -12.21
N ALA A 58 -7.19 -7.91 -11.44
CA ALA A 58 -8.62 -7.73 -11.70
C ALA A 58 -9.15 -6.35 -11.29
N GLN A 59 -8.60 -5.72 -10.25
CA GLN A 59 -9.20 -4.53 -9.63
C GLN A 59 -8.44 -3.22 -9.88
N LEU A 60 -7.12 -3.29 -10.09
CA LEU A 60 -6.33 -2.07 -10.29
C LEU A 60 -6.49 -1.55 -11.74
N PRO A 61 -6.33 -0.24 -11.98
CA PRO A 61 -6.17 0.27 -13.34
C PRO A 61 -4.90 -0.29 -13.98
N ASP A 62 -4.90 -0.36 -15.31
CA ASP A 62 -3.66 -0.63 -16.05
C ASP A 62 -2.70 0.57 -15.97
N ALA A 63 -1.40 0.30 -16.15
CA ALA A 63 -0.32 1.30 -16.16
C ALA A 63 -0.33 2.25 -14.95
N CYS A 64 -0.33 1.69 -13.73
CA CYS A 64 -0.42 2.48 -12.49
C CYS A 64 0.68 2.15 -11.49
N VAL A 65 0.98 3.12 -10.63
CA VAL A 65 1.77 2.93 -9.40
C VAL A 65 0.94 3.36 -8.21
N LEU A 66 0.80 2.48 -7.22
CA LEU A 66 0.04 2.75 -5.99
C LEU A 66 0.96 2.65 -4.77
N ASP A 67 0.71 3.50 -3.78
CA ASP A 67 1.33 3.44 -2.45
C ASP A 67 0.24 3.08 -1.44
N GLY A 68 0.44 2.01 -0.68
CA GLY A 68 -0.55 1.53 0.27
C GLY A 68 0.05 0.60 1.32
N GLU A 69 -0.82 0.03 2.14
CA GLU A 69 -0.44 -0.89 3.21
C GLU A 69 -1.08 -2.27 2.96
N LEU A 70 -0.25 -3.31 2.90
CA LEU A 70 -0.72 -4.69 2.95
C LEU A 70 -0.97 -5.08 4.39
N ILE A 71 -2.22 -5.45 4.70
CA ILE A 71 -2.67 -5.84 6.03
C ILE A 71 -3.27 -7.24 6.01
N LEU A 72 -3.19 -7.93 7.15
CA LEU A 72 -4.01 -9.12 7.40
C LEU A 72 -5.35 -8.66 7.97
N ALA A 73 -6.42 -8.82 7.20
CA ALA A 73 -7.77 -8.65 7.71
C ALA A 73 -8.23 -9.95 8.36
N LEU A 74 -8.71 -9.86 9.61
CA LEU A 74 -9.39 -10.95 10.30
C LEU A 74 -10.86 -10.59 10.38
N ASP A 75 -11.74 -11.53 10.03
CA ASP A 75 -13.16 -11.40 10.33
C ASP A 75 -13.33 -11.58 11.84
N GLY A 76 -14.01 -10.62 12.47
CA GLY A 76 -14.34 -10.63 13.91
C GLY A 76 -15.60 -11.40 14.22
#